data_AF-A0A224XSI0-F1
#
_entry.id   AF-A0A224XSI0-F1
#
_cell.length_a   1.000
_cell.length_b   1.000
_cell.length_c   1.000
_cell.angle_alpha   90.00
_cell.angle_beta   90.00
_cell.angle_gamma   90.00
#
_symmetry.space_group_name_H-M   'P 1'
#
loop_
_entity.id
_entity.type
_entity.pdbx_description
1 polymer ?
#
loop_
_entity_poly.entity_id
_entity_poly.type
_entity_poly.pdbx_seq_one_letter_code
_entity_poly.pdbx_strand_id
1 'polypeptide(L)'
;LNNLTMYRIKQHNYCKILQRLKRFYTTEPFYVQGQSPEKNIREYFYYIDHQGMLFLDDSKMKNFTSCFKDKQFLVFFFKRIRPNETNRYQKDFPFISLCGRERNYIRCDDVPLVYSHVIVQNGNDLFCYGNAGDLMYNSFEPDKIFMNSESGRVYHPCGVRFGSVGLVKSQLAIEFSKLFRFEHGENNPPTQFEWKGKVHELDNEWLNCQTKQIKL
;
A
#
# COMPACT_ATOMS: atom_id res chain seq x y z
N LEU A 1 -18.39 -15.10 23.20
CA LEU A 1 -18.06 -13.77 22.62
C LEU A 1 -18.65 -13.73 21.21
N ASN A 2 -19.67 -12.89 20.98
CA ASN A 2 -20.46 -12.90 19.74
C ASN A 2 -19.61 -12.52 18.50
N ASN A 3 -19.97 -13.08 17.34
CA ASN A 3 -19.31 -12.82 16.04
C ASN A 3 -19.21 -11.32 15.71
N LEU A 4 -20.20 -10.53 16.11
CA LEU A 4 -20.21 -9.06 15.96
C LEU A 4 -19.09 -8.37 16.76
N THR A 5 -18.77 -8.88 17.96
CA THR A 5 -17.71 -8.31 18.82
C THR A 5 -16.32 -8.63 18.25
N MET A 6 -16.14 -9.84 17.70
CA MET A 6 -14.93 -10.22 16.97
C MET A 6 -14.73 -9.38 15.71
N TYR A 7 -15.79 -9.13 14.92
CA TYR A 7 -15.72 -8.30 13.72
C TYR A 7 -15.28 -6.85 14.05
N ARG A 8 -15.85 -6.26 15.10
CA ARG A 8 -15.47 -4.91 15.60
C ARG A 8 -14.01 -4.84 16.08
N ILE A 9 -13.51 -5.87 16.75
CA ILE A 9 -12.12 -5.93 17.22
C ILE A 9 -11.15 -6.08 16.02
N LYS A 10 -11.51 -6.87 15.00
CA LYS A 10 -10.74 -7.05 13.76
C LYS A 10 -10.63 -5.75 12.95
N GLN A 11 -11.74 -5.02 12.78
CA GLN A 11 -11.74 -3.67 12.19
C GLN A 11 -10.86 -2.69 12.97
N HIS A 12 -10.84 -2.76 14.31
CA HIS A 12 -10.08 -1.86 15.18
C HIS A 12 -8.56 -1.96 15.00
N ASN A 13 -8.02 -3.14 14.68
CA ASN A 13 -6.58 -3.36 14.47
C ASN A 13 -6.09 -2.90 13.09
N TYR A 14 -6.88 -3.16 12.04
CA TYR A 14 -6.69 -2.57 10.72
C TYR A 14 -6.76 -1.03 10.76
N CYS A 15 -7.74 -0.51 11.51
CA CYS A 15 -7.85 0.90 11.81
C CYS A 15 -6.61 1.45 12.51
N LYS A 16 -5.84 0.71 13.32
CA LYS A 16 -4.60 1.23 13.93
C LYS A 16 -3.46 1.44 12.93
N ILE A 17 -3.30 0.56 11.93
CA ILE A 17 -2.31 0.73 10.85
C ILE A 17 -2.66 1.98 10.03
N LEU A 18 -3.92 2.10 9.61
CA LEU A 18 -4.41 3.29 8.89
C LEU A 18 -4.52 4.55 9.76
N GLN A 19 -4.80 4.45 11.07
CA GLN A 19 -4.85 5.58 12.00
C GLN A 19 -3.44 6.10 12.32
N ARG A 20 -2.41 5.23 12.32
CA ARG A 20 -1.00 5.67 12.36
C ARG A 20 -0.63 6.45 11.11
N LEU A 21 -1.14 6.06 9.94
CA LEU A 21 -0.94 6.75 8.66
C LEU A 21 -1.78 8.04 8.54
N LYS A 22 -3.01 8.04 9.08
CA LYS A 22 -3.93 9.19 9.18
C LYS A 22 -3.63 10.14 10.34
N ARG A 23 -2.47 10.03 10.99
CA ARG A 23 -2.11 10.98 12.04
C ARG A 23 -1.77 12.29 11.36
N PHE A 24 -2.73 13.23 11.37
CA PHE A 24 -2.54 14.61 10.91
C PHE A 24 -1.17 15.09 11.35
N TYR A 25 -0.29 15.40 10.39
CA TYR A 25 1.00 16.00 10.63
C TYR A 25 0.74 17.31 11.38
N THR A 26 0.83 17.29 12.72
CA THR A 26 0.52 18.45 13.56
C THR A 26 1.50 19.60 13.32
N THR A 27 2.62 19.30 12.67
CA THR A 27 3.69 20.20 12.22
C THR A 27 4.29 19.61 10.95
N GLU A 28 4.45 20.41 9.90
CA GLU A 28 5.20 19.96 8.70
C GLU A 28 6.62 19.54 9.12
N PRO A 29 7.09 18.35 8.70
CA PRO A 29 8.42 17.89 9.06
C PRO A 29 9.48 18.82 8.48
N PHE A 30 10.42 19.27 9.31
CA PHE A 30 11.52 20.11 8.85
C PHE A 30 12.59 19.24 8.16
N TYR A 31 12.67 19.37 6.83
CA TYR A 31 13.70 18.75 6.01
C TYR A 31 14.07 19.64 4.82
N VAL A 32 15.23 19.38 4.23
CA VAL A 32 15.65 19.97 2.94
C VAL A 32 15.98 18.83 1.97
N GLN A 33 15.44 18.88 0.74
CA GLN A 33 15.77 17.87 -0.26
C GLN A 33 17.27 17.82 -0.56
N GLY A 34 17.84 16.61 -0.57
CA GLY A 34 19.25 16.40 -0.86
C GLY A 34 20.20 16.81 0.27
N GLN A 35 19.69 17.04 1.48
CA GLN A 35 20.52 17.35 2.65
C GLN A 35 21.53 16.24 2.96
N SER A 36 22.65 16.61 3.60
CA SER A 36 23.75 15.69 3.93
C SER A 36 24.11 15.78 5.42
N PRO A 37 23.30 15.19 6.33
CA PRO A 37 23.55 15.29 7.76
C PRO A 37 24.83 14.56 8.21
N GLU A 38 25.28 13.59 7.41
CA GLU A 38 26.49 12.81 7.65
C GLU A 38 27.38 12.81 6.40
N LYS A 39 28.68 12.57 6.60
CA LYS A 39 29.66 12.49 5.50
C LYS A 39 29.26 11.38 4.53
N ASN A 40 29.16 11.72 3.24
CA ASN A 40 28.78 10.80 2.16
C ASN A 40 27.36 10.25 2.22
N ILE A 41 26.46 10.79 3.04
CA ILE A 41 25.06 10.40 3.08
C ILE A 41 24.20 11.54 2.55
N ARG A 42 23.35 11.27 1.56
CA ARG A 42 22.32 12.23 1.10
C ARG A 42 20.95 11.74 1.50
N GLU A 43 20.09 12.65 1.94
CA GLU A 43 18.70 12.36 2.30
C GLU A 43 17.77 13.02 1.29
N TYR A 44 16.83 12.23 0.77
CA TYR A 44 15.76 12.68 -0.12
C TYR A 44 14.42 12.23 0.45
N PHE A 45 13.37 12.97 0.13
CA PHE A 45 12.04 12.79 0.70
C PHE A 45 11.04 12.61 -0.43
N TYR A 46 10.26 11.54 -0.36
CA TYR A 46 9.35 11.12 -1.40
C TYR A 46 7.93 10.93 -0.85
N TYR A 47 6.98 11.11 -1.77
CA TYR A 47 5.56 10.86 -1.55
C TYR A 47 5.06 9.83 -2.55
N ILE A 48 4.28 8.85 -2.05
CA ILE A 48 3.54 7.89 -2.89
C ILE A 48 2.05 8.19 -2.75
N ASP A 49 1.37 8.47 -3.87
CA ASP A 49 -0.07 8.73 -3.87
C ASP A 49 -0.90 7.42 -3.90
N HIS A 50 -2.22 7.54 -3.81
CA HIS A 50 -3.16 6.41 -3.93
C HIS A 50 -3.25 5.78 -5.34
N GLN A 51 -2.58 6.36 -6.35
CA GLN A 51 -2.39 5.75 -7.67
C GLN A 51 -1.05 4.99 -7.76
N GLY A 52 -0.25 4.99 -6.69
CA GLY A 52 1.09 4.40 -6.64
C GLY A 52 2.15 5.22 -7.35
N MET A 53 1.87 6.47 -7.72
CA MET A 53 2.83 7.35 -8.38
C MET A 53 3.80 7.90 -7.35
N LEU A 54 5.08 7.99 -7.75
CA LEU A 54 6.17 8.47 -6.91
C LEU A 54 6.49 9.92 -7.24
N PHE A 55 6.65 10.74 -6.21
CA PHE A 55 6.96 12.17 -6.30
C PHE A 55 8.07 12.55 -5.31
N LEU A 56 8.78 13.65 -5.58
CA LEU A 56 9.46 14.38 -4.51
C LEU A 56 8.42 14.96 -3.56
N ASP A 57 8.66 14.85 -2.27
CA ASP A 57 7.69 15.21 -1.25
C ASP A 57 7.35 16.71 -1.23
N ASP A 58 8.35 17.56 -1.48
CA ASP A 58 8.23 19.02 -1.55
C ASP A 58 7.74 19.54 -2.92
N SER A 59 7.44 18.64 -3.87
CA SER A 59 6.88 19.05 -5.16
C SER A 59 5.56 19.79 -4.95
N LYS A 60 5.49 21.04 -5.45
CA LYS A 60 4.32 21.92 -5.37
C LYS A 60 3.08 21.31 -6.02
N MET A 61 3.27 20.61 -7.14
CA MET A 61 2.22 19.90 -7.85
C MET A 61 2.56 18.41 -7.87
N LYS A 62 1.62 17.57 -7.43
CA LYS A 62 1.73 16.11 -7.50
C LYS A 62 0.70 15.60 -8.50
N ASN A 63 1.11 15.53 -9.75
CA ASN A 63 0.24 15.16 -10.88
C ASN A 63 1.03 14.34 -11.90
N PHE A 64 0.38 13.94 -12.99
CA PHE A 64 1.04 13.12 -13.99
C PHE A 64 2.29 13.76 -14.62
N THR A 65 2.44 15.09 -14.65
CA THR A 65 3.65 15.71 -15.25
C THR A 65 4.84 15.72 -14.29
N SER A 66 4.60 15.68 -12.98
CA SER A 66 5.66 15.75 -11.95
C SER A 66 6.06 14.41 -11.33
N CYS A 67 5.35 13.31 -11.62
CA CYS A 67 5.73 12.00 -11.13
C CYS A 67 6.97 11.42 -11.83
N PHE A 68 7.70 10.57 -11.11
CA PHE A 68 8.77 9.77 -11.71
C PHE A 68 8.18 8.70 -12.64
N LYS A 69 8.77 8.55 -13.83
CA LYS A 69 8.30 7.63 -14.89
C LYS A 69 9.36 6.67 -15.41
N ASP A 70 10.63 6.88 -15.05
CA ASP A 70 11.70 6.00 -15.48
C ASP A 70 11.53 4.62 -14.85
N LYS A 71 11.26 3.60 -15.68
CA LYS A 71 10.92 2.26 -15.21
C LYS A 71 12.06 1.61 -14.43
N GLN A 72 13.31 1.82 -14.83
CA GLN A 72 14.46 1.22 -14.16
C GLN A 72 14.64 1.82 -12.76
N PHE A 73 14.50 3.14 -12.64
CA PHE A 73 14.49 3.84 -11.37
C PHE A 73 13.33 3.38 -10.49
N LEU A 74 12.10 3.29 -11.02
CA LEU A 74 10.94 2.83 -10.24
C LEU A 74 11.12 1.40 -9.74
N VAL A 75 11.56 0.48 -10.60
CA VAL A 75 11.91 -0.90 -10.20
C VAL A 75 12.95 -0.87 -9.08
N PHE A 76 14.02 -0.09 -9.25
CA PHE A 76 15.08 0.04 -8.27
C PHE A 76 14.54 0.57 -6.92
N PHE A 77 13.71 1.60 -6.96
CA PHE A 77 13.18 2.29 -5.80
C PHE A 77 12.21 1.41 -5.01
N PHE A 78 11.17 0.88 -5.68
CA PHE A 78 10.12 0.06 -5.05
C PHE A 78 10.64 -1.31 -4.58
N LYS A 79 11.68 -1.87 -5.22
CA LYS A 79 12.32 -3.11 -4.75
C LYS A 79 12.95 -2.98 -3.36
N ARG A 80 13.31 -1.76 -2.95
CA ARG A 80 14.08 -1.50 -1.73
C ARG A 80 13.29 -0.80 -0.63
N ILE A 81 12.00 -0.55 -0.86
CA ILE A 81 11.10 -0.04 0.18
C ILE A 81 11.05 -1.03 1.34
N ARG A 82 11.21 -0.49 2.54
CA ARG A 82 11.10 -1.17 3.83
C ARG A 82 10.61 -0.19 4.91
N PRO A 83 10.18 -0.68 6.08
CA PRO A 83 9.91 0.20 7.21
C PRO A 83 11.13 1.05 7.58
N ASN A 84 10.88 2.29 7.98
CA ASN A 84 11.92 3.20 8.41
C ASN A 84 12.34 2.91 9.86
N GLU A 85 13.51 2.29 10.01
CA GLU A 85 14.10 1.93 11.30
C GLU A 85 15.33 2.79 11.64
N THR A 86 15.54 3.93 10.95
CA THR A 86 16.77 4.73 11.09
C THR A 86 16.76 5.69 12.28
N ASN A 87 15.70 5.71 13.09
CA ASN A 87 15.46 6.71 14.16
C ASN A 87 15.36 8.17 13.66
N ARG A 88 15.36 8.40 12.34
CA ARG A 88 15.17 9.72 11.72
C ARG A 88 13.87 9.74 10.95
N TYR A 89 13.06 10.79 11.14
CA TYR A 89 11.82 11.03 10.40
C TYR A 89 10.78 9.91 10.46
N GLN A 90 10.92 8.90 11.33
CA GLN A 90 10.07 7.70 11.32
C GLN A 90 8.58 7.99 11.46
N LYS A 91 8.25 9.02 12.23
CA LYS A 91 6.87 9.46 12.43
C LYS A 91 6.26 10.00 11.13
N ASP A 92 7.02 10.81 10.41
CA ASP A 92 6.50 11.55 9.26
C ASP A 92 6.75 10.81 7.93
N PHE A 93 7.78 9.98 7.89
CA PHE A 93 8.22 9.15 6.77
C PHE A 93 8.42 7.71 7.27
N PRO A 94 7.34 6.93 7.37
CA PRO A 94 7.36 5.59 7.97
C PRO A 94 8.06 4.53 7.12
N PHE A 95 8.40 4.83 5.87
CA PHE A 95 9.11 3.93 4.97
C PHE A 95 10.40 4.57 4.45
N ILE A 96 11.31 3.73 3.99
CA ILE A 96 12.57 4.16 3.39
C ILE A 96 12.98 3.23 2.24
N SER A 97 13.57 3.80 1.19
CA SER A 97 14.28 3.07 0.14
C SER A 97 15.76 3.44 0.14
N LEU A 98 16.65 2.47 0.37
CA LEU A 98 18.10 2.73 0.42
C LEU A 98 18.73 2.61 -0.97
N CYS A 99 19.46 3.64 -1.42
CA CYS A 99 20.14 3.66 -2.70
C CYS A 99 21.63 3.99 -2.52
N GLY A 100 22.43 2.97 -2.14
CA GLY A 100 23.84 3.18 -1.83
C GLY A 100 24.04 4.21 -0.71
N ARG A 101 24.53 5.39 -1.09
CA ARG A 101 24.78 6.55 -0.22
C ARG A 101 23.53 7.40 0.05
N GLU A 102 22.43 7.13 -0.63
CA GLU A 102 21.20 7.89 -0.48
C GLU A 102 20.21 7.19 0.47
N ARG A 103 19.52 8.00 1.26
CA ARG A 103 18.41 7.63 2.15
C ARG A 103 17.15 8.29 1.60
N ASN A 104 16.29 7.50 0.97
CA ASN A 104 15.05 8.00 0.38
C ASN A 104 13.91 7.74 1.35
N TYR A 105 13.58 8.72 2.19
CA TYR A 105 12.48 8.66 3.14
C TYR A 105 11.15 8.81 2.42
N ILE A 106 10.14 8.02 2.82
CA ILE A 106 8.88 7.89 2.09
C ILE A 106 7.71 8.05 3.04
N ARG A 107 6.78 8.94 2.67
CA ARG A 107 5.43 8.98 3.21
C ARG A 107 4.43 8.66 2.11
N CYS A 108 3.24 8.21 2.50
CA CYS A 108 2.23 7.70 1.57
C CYS A 108 0.88 8.36 1.85
N ASP A 109 0.05 8.48 0.82
CA ASP A 109 -1.37 8.82 0.97
C ASP A 109 -2.14 7.74 1.75
N ASP A 110 -1.77 6.48 1.51
CA ASP A 110 -2.32 5.31 2.18
C ASP A 110 -1.19 4.34 2.55
N VAL A 111 -0.85 3.40 1.67
CA VAL A 111 0.24 2.43 1.85
C VAL A 111 1.27 2.54 0.72
N PRO A 112 2.53 2.11 0.93
CA PRO A 112 3.61 2.30 -0.06
C PRO A 112 3.48 1.40 -1.28
N LEU A 113 2.64 0.37 -1.23
CA LEU A 113 2.40 -0.54 -2.34
C LEU A 113 0.97 -0.34 -2.85
N VAL A 114 0.86 0.08 -4.11
CA VAL A 114 -0.41 0.21 -4.82
C VAL A 114 -0.40 -0.69 -6.05
N TYR A 115 -1.34 -1.63 -6.09
CA TYR A 115 -1.59 -2.52 -7.22
C TYR A 115 -2.33 -1.78 -8.32
N SER A 116 -1.76 -1.78 -9.53
CA SER A 116 -2.23 -0.98 -10.65
C SER A 116 -3.12 -1.74 -11.63
N HIS A 117 -2.79 -3.01 -11.90
CA HIS A 117 -3.48 -3.87 -12.86
C HIS A 117 -3.13 -5.35 -12.62
N VAL A 118 -3.93 -6.25 -13.19
CA VAL A 118 -3.67 -7.70 -13.20
C VAL A 118 -3.18 -8.11 -14.58
N ILE A 119 -2.16 -8.97 -14.63
CA ILE A 119 -1.71 -9.64 -15.86
C ILE A 119 -1.77 -11.15 -15.70
N VAL A 120 -1.75 -11.88 -16.81
CA VAL A 120 -1.60 -13.33 -16.83
C VAL A 120 -0.21 -13.69 -17.33
N GLN A 121 0.56 -14.42 -16.54
CA GLN A 121 1.87 -14.93 -16.95
C GLN A 121 2.01 -16.40 -16.54
N ASN A 122 2.33 -17.26 -17.51
CA ASN A 122 2.47 -18.71 -17.30
C ASN A 122 1.24 -19.34 -16.61
N GLY A 123 0.04 -18.88 -16.95
CA GLY A 123 -1.22 -19.35 -16.36
C GLY A 123 -1.56 -18.78 -14.98
N ASN A 124 -0.68 -17.96 -14.38
CA ASN A 124 -0.92 -17.34 -13.08
C ASN A 124 -1.39 -15.89 -13.25
N ASP A 125 -2.35 -15.49 -12.43
CA ASP A 125 -2.74 -14.10 -12.29
C ASP A 125 -1.78 -13.36 -11.36
N LEU A 126 -1.28 -12.22 -11.83
CA LEU A 126 -0.26 -11.44 -11.14
C LEU A 126 -0.72 -9.99 -10.98
N PHE A 127 -0.62 -9.48 -9.75
CA PHE A 127 -0.87 -8.09 -9.43
C PHE A 127 0.38 -7.25 -9.65
N CYS A 128 0.33 -6.34 -10.63
CA CYS A 128 1.41 -5.42 -10.91
C CYS A 128 1.37 -4.19 -9.99
N TYR A 129 2.52 -3.63 -9.65
CA TYR A 129 2.63 -2.44 -8.78
C TYR A 129 3.83 -1.54 -9.13
N GLY A 130 3.90 -0.38 -8.47
CA GLY A 130 5.06 0.54 -8.56
C GLY A 130 5.17 1.33 -9.87
N ASN A 131 4.10 1.35 -10.68
CA ASN A 131 4.01 2.07 -11.96
C ASN A 131 5.16 1.76 -12.95
N ALA A 132 5.78 0.58 -12.84
CA ALA A 132 6.86 0.13 -13.71
C ALA A 132 6.39 -0.76 -14.88
N GLY A 133 5.09 -0.70 -15.23
CA GLY A 133 4.46 -1.68 -16.12
C GLY A 133 4.42 -3.05 -15.47
N ASP A 134 4.83 -4.08 -16.21
CA ASP A 134 4.72 -5.49 -15.79
C ASP A 134 6.00 -6.02 -15.11
N LEU A 135 6.94 -5.13 -14.78
CA LEU A 135 8.25 -5.49 -14.24
C LEU A 135 8.25 -5.82 -12.74
N MET A 136 7.15 -5.49 -12.05
CA MET A 136 7.01 -5.58 -10.60
C MET A 136 5.64 -6.14 -10.28
N TYR A 137 5.59 -7.34 -9.73
CA TYR A 137 4.34 -8.02 -9.45
C TYR A 137 4.40 -8.92 -8.22
N ASN A 138 3.24 -9.20 -7.65
CA ASN A 138 3.01 -10.25 -6.66
C ASN A 138 1.94 -11.21 -7.22
N SER A 139 1.82 -12.41 -6.65
CA SER A 139 0.70 -13.30 -6.97
C SER A 139 -0.63 -12.64 -6.63
N PHE A 140 -1.63 -12.79 -7.50
CA PHE A 140 -3.00 -12.43 -7.19
C PHE A 140 -3.75 -13.64 -6.62
N GLU A 141 -4.25 -13.50 -5.40
CA GLU A 141 -5.08 -14.48 -4.71
C GLU A 141 -6.51 -13.93 -4.57
N PRO A 142 -7.47 -14.35 -5.43
CA PRO A 142 -8.81 -13.76 -5.48
C PRO A 142 -9.58 -13.83 -4.14
N ASP A 143 -9.38 -14.89 -3.37
CA ASP A 143 -9.95 -15.09 -2.03
C ASP A 143 -9.36 -14.17 -0.96
N LYS A 144 -8.25 -13.47 -1.23
CA LYS A 144 -7.58 -12.56 -0.27
C LYS A 144 -7.88 -11.09 -0.51
N ILE A 145 -8.73 -10.77 -1.50
CA ILE A 145 -9.18 -9.40 -1.71
C ILE A 145 -10.04 -8.94 -0.53
N PHE A 146 -9.74 -7.77 0.00
CA PHE A 146 -10.49 -7.17 1.09
C PHE A 146 -11.02 -5.79 0.70
N MET A 147 -12.32 -5.57 0.84
CA MET A 147 -12.91 -4.23 0.74
C MET A 147 -13.18 -3.66 2.13
N ASN A 148 -12.64 -2.48 2.40
CA ASN A 148 -12.99 -1.73 3.59
C ASN A 148 -14.39 -1.11 3.44
N SER A 149 -15.34 -1.53 4.28
CA SER A 149 -16.75 -1.11 4.20
C SER A 149 -17.01 0.37 4.46
N GLU A 150 -16.11 1.09 5.14
CA GLU A 150 -16.28 2.51 5.46
C GLU A 150 -15.79 3.42 4.32
N SER A 151 -14.65 3.08 3.72
CA SER A 151 -14.00 3.90 2.69
C SER A 151 -14.20 3.40 1.26
N GLY A 152 -14.69 2.17 1.07
CA GLY A 152 -14.75 1.49 -0.22
C GLY A 152 -13.39 1.12 -0.81
N ARG A 153 -12.28 1.41 -0.12
CA ARG A 153 -10.94 1.05 -0.58
C ARG A 153 -10.77 -0.46 -0.57
N VAL A 154 -10.10 -0.98 -1.61
CA VAL A 154 -9.84 -2.41 -1.79
C VAL A 154 -8.36 -2.67 -1.57
N TYR A 155 -8.05 -3.78 -0.91
CA TYR A 155 -6.69 -4.17 -0.52
C TYR A 155 -6.44 -5.64 -0.81
N HIS A 156 -5.16 -5.99 -0.87
CA HIS A 156 -4.69 -7.36 -1.03
C HIS A 156 -3.39 -7.53 -0.22
N PRO A 157 -3.05 -8.73 0.28
CA PRO A 157 -1.79 -8.97 0.97
C PRO A 157 -0.59 -8.61 0.09
N CYS A 158 0.49 -8.18 0.73
CA CYS A 158 1.79 -7.96 0.14
C CYS A 158 2.90 -8.30 1.14
N GLY A 159 4.17 -8.17 0.73
CA GLY A 159 5.30 -8.47 1.60
C GLY A 159 5.38 -7.55 2.83
N VAL A 160 5.83 -8.09 3.97
CA VAL A 160 5.97 -7.35 5.25
C VAL A 160 6.80 -6.07 5.14
N ARG A 161 7.75 -6.02 4.20
CA ARG A 161 8.56 -4.82 3.93
C ARG A 161 7.73 -3.61 3.47
N PHE A 162 6.53 -3.84 2.95
CA PHE A 162 5.61 -2.78 2.52
C PHE A 162 4.53 -2.48 3.58
N GLY A 163 4.62 -3.05 4.78
CA GLY A 163 3.53 -2.97 5.77
C GLY A 163 2.47 -4.07 5.61
N SER A 164 2.75 -5.08 4.77
CA SER A 164 1.96 -6.31 4.56
C SER A 164 0.63 -6.15 3.83
N VAL A 165 0.10 -4.93 3.70
CA VAL A 165 -1.13 -4.63 2.97
C VAL A 165 -0.81 -3.74 1.77
N GLY A 166 -1.31 -4.11 0.59
CA GLY A 166 -1.25 -3.29 -0.63
C GLY A 166 -2.62 -2.73 -0.98
N LEU A 167 -2.68 -1.47 -1.39
CA LEU A 167 -3.90 -0.82 -1.89
C LEU A 167 -4.14 -1.23 -3.34
N VAL A 168 -5.38 -1.48 -3.72
CA VAL A 168 -5.79 -1.61 -5.12
C VAL A 168 -6.19 -0.23 -5.64
N LYS A 169 -5.52 0.22 -6.71
CA LYS A 169 -5.80 1.50 -7.38
C LYS A 169 -7.29 1.65 -7.68
N SER A 170 -7.82 2.88 -7.56
CA SER A 170 -9.25 3.18 -7.71
C SER A 170 -9.88 2.62 -8.99
N GLN A 171 -9.21 2.73 -10.13
CA GLN A 171 -9.71 2.19 -11.40
C GLN A 171 -9.94 0.67 -11.32
N LEU A 172 -8.95 -0.06 -10.81
CA LEU A 172 -9.03 -1.51 -10.67
C LEU A 172 -10.03 -1.92 -9.58
N ALA A 173 -10.13 -1.14 -8.50
CA ALA A 173 -11.12 -1.35 -7.45
C ALA A 173 -12.57 -1.20 -7.97
N ILE A 174 -12.82 -0.26 -8.89
CA ILE A 174 -14.14 -0.11 -9.55
C ILE A 174 -14.42 -1.27 -10.50
N GLU A 175 -13.40 -1.83 -11.16
CA GLU A 175 -13.57 -3.03 -11.98
C GLU A 175 -13.91 -4.24 -11.11
N PHE A 176 -13.22 -4.37 -9.97
CA PHE A 176 -13.49 -5.42 -8.98
C PHE A 176 -14.81 -5.25 -8.25
N SER A 177 -15.33 -4.03 -8.12
CA SER A 177 -16.58 -3.80 -7.38
C SER A 177 -17.74 -4.61 -7.94
N LYS A 178 -17.76 -4.81 -9.26
CA LYS A 178 -18.74 -5.59 -10.03
C LYS A 178 -18.64 -7.10 -9.80
N LEU A 179 -17.51 -7.55 -9.25
CA LEU A 179 -17.19 -8.96 -9.04
C LEU A 179 -17.44 -9.40 -7.60
N PHE A 180 -17.70 -8.46 -6.69
CA PHE A 180 -18.07 -8.80 -5.31
C PHE A 180 -19.52 -9.23 -5.20
N ARG A 181 -19.77 -10.14 -4.25
CA ARG A 181 -21.13 -10.52 -3.84
C ARG A 181 -21.34 -10.21 -2.37
N PHE A 182 -22.53 -9.71 -2.07
CA PHE A 182 -22.91 -9.18 -0.77
C PHE A 182 -24.07 -9.98 -0.19
N GLU A 183 -23.82 -11.20 0.29
CA GLU A 183 -24.88 -12.06 0.84
C GLU A 183 -25.59 -11.44 2.06
N HIS A 184 -24.90 -10.56 2.78
CA HIS A 184 -25.45 -9.85 3.94
C HIS A 184 -25.94 -8.43 3.60
N GLY A 185 -26.11 -8.10 2.32
CA GLY A 185 -26.52 -6.79 1.83
C GLY A 185 -25.36 -5.81 1.65
N GLU A 186 -25.55 -4.82 0.78
CA GLU A 186 -24.49 -3.90 0.30
C GLU A 186 -23.90 -2.99 1.38
N ASN A 187 -24.60 -2.79 2.49
CA ASN A 187 -24.08 -2.03 3.64
C ASN A 187 -23.08 -2.84 4.48
N ASN A 188 -22.96 -4.14 4.20
CA ASN A 188 -21.96 -5.02 4.82
C ASN A 188 -20.82 -5.27 3.83
N PRO A 189 -19.62 -5.58 4.32
CA PRO A 189 -18.52 -5.98 3.45
C PRO A 189 -18.85 -7.25 2.64
N PRO A 190 -18.25 -7.41 1.45
CA PRO A 190 -18.53 -8.53 0.58
C PRO A 190 -18.07 -9.85 1.22
N THR A 191 -18.79 -10.93 0.91
CA THR A 191 -18.50 -12.28 1.40
C THR A 191 -17.76 -13.10 0.35
N GLN A 192 -18.03 -12.85 -0.92
CA GLN A 192 -17.44 -13.58 -2.04
C GLN A 192 -16.89 -12.65 -3.11
N PHE A 193 -15.99 -13.19 -3.93
CA PHE A 193 -15.43 -12.53 -5.10
C PHE A 193 -15.44 -13.50 -6.29
N GLU A 194 -16.02 -13.08 -7.40
CA GLU A 194 -16.06 -13.86 -8.63
C GLU A 194 -14.88 -13.48 -9.54
N TRP A 195 -14.01 -14.45 -9.82
CA TRP A 195 -12.86 -14.25 -10.69
C TRP A 195 -12.80 -15.33 -11.76
N LYS A 196 -12.79 -14.93 -13.04
CA LYS A 196 -12.73 -15.84 -14.20
C LYS A 196 -13.77 -16.98 -14.15
N GLY A 197 -15.01 -16.64 -13.76
CA GLY A 197 -16.11 -17.60 -13.67
C GLY A 197 -16.06 -18.55 -12.47
N LYS A 198 -15.11 -18.37 -11.56
CA LYS A 198 -15.06 -19.09 -10.27
C LYS A 198 -15.41 -18.14 -9.13
N VAL A 199 -16.26 -18.60 -8.23
CA VAL A 199 -16.61 -17.88 -7.00
C VAL A 199 -15.63 -18.29 -5.90
N HIS A 200 -15.05 -17.30 -5.23
CA HIS A 200 -14.14 -17.45 -4.11
C HIS A 200 -14.80 -16.88 -2.86
N GLU A 201 -14.82 -17.66 -1.77
CA GLU A 201 -15.12 -17.13 -0.44
C GLU A 201 -13.98 -16.25 0.03
N LEU A 202 -14.29 -15.05 0.53
CA LEU A 202 -13.27 -14.11 0.97
C LEU A 202 -12.72 -14.49 2.34
N ASP A 203 -11.44 -14.84 2.36
CA ASP A 203 -10.67 -15.00 3.59
C ASP A 203 -10.09 -13.65 4.02
N ASN A 204 -10.63 -13.12 5.12
CA ASN A 204 -10.17 -11.87 5.75
C ASN A 204 -9.28 -12.12 6.98
N GLU A 205 -8.92 -13.37 7.29
CA GLU A 205 -8.12 -13.70 8.46
C GLU A 205 -6.67 -13.24 8.37
N TRP A 206 -6.11 -13.20 7.15
CA TRP A 206 -4.73 -12.76 6.88
C TRP A 206 -4.46 -11.34 7.40
N LEU A 207 -5.46 -10.46 7.39
CA LEU A 207 -5.37 -9.10 7.95
C LEU A 207 -4.96 -9.12 9.44
N ASN A 208 -5.42 -10.11 10.20
CA ASN A 208 -5.13 -10.23 11.63
C ASN A 208 -3.71 -10.75 11.90
N CYS A 209 -3.25 -11.70 11.09
CA CYS A 209 -1.92 -12.31 11.24
C CYS A 209 -0.81 -11.31 10.95
N GLN A 210 -1.03 -10.43 9.97
CA GLN A 210 -0.04 -9.43 9.58
C GLN A 210 0.05 -8.26 10.58
N THR A 211 -1.02 -7.99 11.34
CA THR A 211 -0.99 -6.99 12.41
C THR A 211 -0.13 -7.43 13.61
N LYS A 212 0.03 -8.74 13.87
CA LYS A 212 0.84 -9.28 14.98
C LYS A 212 2.35 -9.23 14.72
N GLN A 213 2.78 -9.20 13.45
CA GLN A 213 4.21 -9.19 13.09
C GLN A 213 4.83 -7.79 13.08
N ILE A 214 4.00 -6.75 13.01
CA ILE A 214 4.40 -5.38 13.33
C ILE A 214 4.44 -5.33 14.86
N LYS A 215 5.59 -5.65 15.47
CA LYS A 215 5.81 -5.35 16.90
C LYS A 215 5.51 -3.86 17.10
N LEU A 216 4.41 -3.59 17.79
CA LEU A 216 3.99 -2.25 18.22
C LEU A 216 5.00 -1.65 19.19
#